data_AF-A0A2V8S5C1-F1
#
_entry.id   AF-A0A2V8S5C1-F1
#
_cell.length_a   1.000
_cell.length_b   1.000
_cell.length_c   1.000
_cell.angle_alpha   90.00
_cell.angle_beta   90.00
_cell.angle_gamma   90.00
#
_symmetry.space_group_name_H-M   'P 1'
#
loop_
_entity.id
_entity.type
_entity.pdbx_description
1 polymer ?
#
loop_
_entity_poly.entity_id
_entity_poly.type
_entity_poly.pdbx_seq_one_letter_code
_entity_poly.pdbx_strand_id
1 'polypeptide(L)' 'MLKVKLQRRRAKRTKRASLRGQATAGMRLTFRAELMPGRDTDERTYTVACVLASGRVELVGLCGQHTLREFEPV' A
#
# COMPACT_ATOMS: atom_id res chain seq x y z
N MET A 1 11.62 21.25 -25.90
CA MET A 1 10.77 21.53 -24.72
C MET A 1 9.86 20.33 -24.47
N LEU A 2 9.94 19.77 -23.26
CA LEU A 2 9.33 18.49 -22.84
C LEU A 2 7.79 18.52 -22.83
N LYS A 3 7.17 17.40 -23.21
CA LYS A 3 5.80 17.04 -22.76
C LYS A 3 5.76 15.54 -22.43
N VAL A 4 6.20 15.19 -21.21
CA VAL A 4 6.01 13.84 -20.68
C VAL A 4 4.53 13.71 -20.32
N LYS A 5 3.78 13.00 -21.16
CA LYS A 5 2.39 12.61 -20.86
C LYS A 5 2.44 11.50 -19.80
N LEU A 6 2.32 11.87 -18.53
CA LEU A 6 2.11 10.90 -17.45
C LEU A 6 0.68 10.37 -17.58
N GLN A 7 0.47 9.39 -18.44
CA GLN A 7 -0.74 8.59 -18.45
C GLN A 7 -0.76 7.76 -17.16
N ARG A 8 -1.29 8.34 -16.07
CA ARG A 8 -1.70 7.60 -14.87
C ARG A 8 -2.81 6.64 -15.30
N ARG A 9 -2.43 5.44 -15.74
CA ARG A 9 -3.36 4.37 -16.12
C ARG A 9 -4.22 4.07 -14.89
N ARG A 10 -5.53 4.33 -15.01
CA ARG A 10 -6.56 3.95 -14.03
C ARG A 10 -6.36 2.48 -13.65
N ALA A 11 -5.86 2.24 -12.44
CA ALA A 11 -5.79 0.89 -11.90
C ALA A 11 -7.22 0.36 -11.81
N LYS A 12 -7.48 -0.70 -12.58
CA LYS A 12 -8.76 -1.40 -12.62
C LYS A 12 -9.11 -1.83 -11.20
N ARG A 13 -10.34 -1.50 -10.79
CA ARG A 13 -11.04 -2.00 -9.61
C ARG A 13 -11.01 -3.54 -9.63
N THR A 14 -9.98 -4.11 -9.02
CA THR A 14 -9.87 -5.55 -8.79
C THR A 14 -10.81 -5.93 -7.66
N LYS A 15 -11.40 -7.12 -7.79
CA LYS A 15 -12.37 -7.68 -6.88
C LYS A 15 -11.81 -7.65 -5.46
N ARG A 16 -12.64 -7.18 -4.50
CA ARG A 16 -12.41 -7.19 -3.04
C ARG A 16 -11.79 -8.52 -2.60
N ALA A 17 -10.48 -8.61 -2.65
CA ALA A 17 -9.73 -9.74 -2.15
C ALA A 17 -9.36 -9.32 -0.74
N SER A 18 -9.89 -10.02 0.26
CA SER A 18 -9.43 -9.81 1.62
C SER A 18 -7.90 -9.87 1.63
N LEU A 19 -7.24 -8.81 2.09
CA LEU A 19 -5.79 -8.75 2.36
C LEU A 19 -5.29 -9.94 3.23
N ARG A 20 -6.22 -10.68 3.84
CA ARG A 20 -6.04 -12.00 4.44
C ARG A 20 -5.71 -13.04 3.36
N GLY A 21 -4.55 -12.88 2.72
CA GLY A 21 -4.11 -13.74 1.62
C GLY A 21 -2.67 -13.56 1.17
N GLN A 22 -1.83 -12.88 1.98
CA GLN A 22 -0.40 -12.57 1.76
C GLN A 22 -0.16 -11.24 1.04
N ALA A 23 0.24 -10.24 1.82
CA ALA A 23 1.16 -9.24 1.27
C ALA A 23 2.43 -9.96 0.80
N THR A 24 3.03 -9.46 -0.27
CA THR A 24 4.31 -9.93 -0.81
C THR A 24 5.28 -8.76 -0.88
N ALA A 25 6.58 -9.04 -0.80
CA ALA A 25 7.59 -8.01 -1.05
C ALA A 25 7.38 -7.38 -2.44
N GLY A 26 7.43 -6.05 -2.52
CA GLY A 26 7.13 -5.28 -3.72
C GLY A 26 5.64 -4.93 -3.93
N MET A 27 4.72 -5.47 -3.14
CA MET A 27 3.30 -5.11 -3.22
C MET A 27 3.06 -3.68 -2.68
N ARG A 28 2.13 -2.94 -3.28
CA ARG A 28 1.70 -1.63 -2.75
C ARG A 28 0.53 -1.82 -1.79
N LEU A 29 0.62 -1.23 -0.61
CA LEU A 29 -0.42 -1.20 0.39
C LEU A 29 -0.76 0.24 0.74
N THR A 30 -2.05 0.51 0.93
CA THR A 30 -2.54 1.84 1.29
C THR A 30 -3.03 1.80 2.72
N PHE A 31 -2.48 2.63 3.59
CA PHE A 31 -2.99 2.76 4.96
C PHE A 31 -4.41 3.30 4.95
N ARG A 32 -5.23 2.80 5.87
CA ARG A 32 -6.55 3.31 6.18
C ARG A 32 -6.52 4.81 6.49
N ALA A 33 -7.53 5.53 6.00
CA ALA A 33 -7.61 6.99 6.15
C ALA A 33 -7.67 7.40 7.64
N GLU A 34 -8.33 6.59 8.47
CA GLU A 34 -8.43 6.83 9.91
C GLU A 34 -7.08 6.75 10.65
N LEU A 35 -6.07 6.08 10.09
CA LEU A 35 -4.74 5.95 10.71
C LEU A 35 -3.77 7.05 10.28
N MET A 36 -4.04 7.71 9.16
CA MET A 36 -3.19 8.77 8.60
C MET A 36 -4.06 9.95 8.13
N PRO A 37 -4.71 10.65 9.06
CA PRO A 37 -5.59 11.77 8.70
C PRO A 37 -4.81 12.90 8.03
N GLY A 38 -5.49 13.64 7.15
CA GLY A 38 -4.90 14.77 6.42
C GLY A 38 -3.92 14.37 5.32
N ARG A 39 -3.80 13.08 5.00
CA ARG A 39 -2.99 12.58 3.89
C ARG A 39 -3.83 12.00 2.76
N ASP A 40 -3.45 12.32 1.54
CA ASP A 40 -4.09 11.76 0.36
C ASP A 40 -3.74 10.28 0.18
N THR A 41 -4.52 9.56 -0.62
CA THR A 41 -4.30 8.13 -0.88
C THR A 41 -2.88 7.84 -1.38
N ASP A 42 -2.34 8.68 -2.25
CA ASP A 42 -0.98 8.53 -2.78
C ASP A 42 0.08 8.64 -1.65
N GLU A 43 -0.14 9.51 -0.67
CA GLU A 43 0.74 9.73 0.49
C GLU A 43 0.61 8.66 1.58
N ARG A 44 -0.50 7.90 1.55
CA ARG A 44 -0.77 6.75 2.42
C ARG A 44 -0.40 5.42 1.76
N THR A 45 0.09 5.44 0.52
CA THR A 45 0.45 4.23 -0.24
C THR A 45 1.94 3.96 -0.18
N TYR A 46 2.31 2.81 0.36
CA TYR A 46 3.71 2.38 0.53
C TYR A 46 3.96 1.03 -0.16
N THR A 47 5.21 0.77 -0.50
CA THR A 47 5.66 -0.53 -1.02
C THR A 47 6.13 -1.41 0.12
N VAL A 48 5.72 -2.68 0.14
CA VAL A 48 6.20 -3.69 1.09
C VAL A 48 7.67 -3.99 0.82
N ALA A 49 8.53 -3.74 1.81
CA ALA A 49 9.94 -4.10 1.75
C ALA A 49 10.12 -5.61 2.02
N CYS A 50 9.53 -6.10 3.11
CA CYS A 50 9.55 -7.52 3.46
C CYS A 50 8.29 -7.92 4.24
N VAL A 51 8.02 -9.23 4.27
CA VAL A 51 6.94 -9.84 5.05
C VAL A 51 7.58 -10.71 6.10
N LEU A 52 7.26 -10.44 7.36
CA LEU A 52 7.83 -11.15 8.50
C LEU A 52 7.04 -12.44 8.76
N ALA A 53 7.71 -13.43 9.35
CA ALA A 53 7.07 -14.70 9.74
C ALA A 53 5.90 -14.52 10.72
N SER A 54 5.86 -13.39 11.44
CA SER A 54 4.76 -13.00 12.32
C SER A 54 3.49 -12.55 11.58
N GLY A 55 3.54 -12.39 10.25
CA GLY A 55 2.45 -11.82 9.44
C GLY A 55 2.42 -10.29 9.44
N ARG A 56 3.41 -9.63 10.04
CA ARG A 56 3.64 -8.18 9.91
C ARG A 56 4.43 -7.87 8.64
N VAL A 57 4.38 -6.62 8.21
CA VAL A 57 5.11 -6.11 7.05
C VAL A 57 5.97 -4.92 7.44
N GLU A 58 7.13 -4.82 6.79
CA GLU A 58 7.96 -3.62 6.78
C GLU A 58 7.76 -2.90 5.44
N LEU A 59 7.82 -1.57 5.47
CA LEU A 59 7.51 -0.73 4.32
C LEU A 59 8.74 0.08 3.90
N VAL A 60 8.89 0.28 2.60
CA VAL A 60 9.97 1.10 2.06
C VAL A 60 9.76 2.55 2.50
N GLY A 61 10.76 3.10 3.21
CA GLY A 61 10.75 4.50 3.65
C GLY A 61 9.82 4.80 4.83
N LEU A 62 9.24 3.78 5.48
CA LEU A 62 8.48 3.96 6.71
C LEU A 62 9.01 3.01 7.80
N CYS A 63 9.46 3.58 8.90
CA CYS A 63 10.04 2.82 10.01
C CYS A 63 8.95 2.09 10.81
N GLY A 64 9.25 0.84 11.18
CA GLY A 64 8.38 0.03 12.03
C GLY A 64 7.74 -1.16 11.31
N GLN A 65 7.02 -1.97 12.08
CA GLN A 65 6.34 -3.17 11.60
C GLN A 65 4.83 -2.99 11.69
N HIS A 66 4.15 -3.19 10.56
CA HIS A 66 2.73 -2.94 10.43
C HIS A 66 1.94 -4.23 10.27
N THR A 67 0.73 -4.24 10.80
CA THR A 67 -0.22 -5.32 10.65
C THR A 67 -1.05 -5.11 9.39
N LEU A 68 -1.44 -6.20 8.71
CA LEU A 68 -2.27 -6.11 7.51
C LEU A 68 -3.65 -5.44 7.73
N ARG A 69 -4.10 -5.30 8.98
CA ARG A 69 -5.37 -4.66 9.34
C ARG A 69 -5.31 -3.13 9.24
N GLU A 70 -4.12 -2.54 9.27
CA GLU A 70 -3.91 -1.10 9.14
C GLU A 70 -4.13 -0.60 7.71
N PHE A 71 -4.23 -1.52 6.74
CA PHE A 71 -4.36 -1.19 5.34
C PHE A 71 -5.80 -1.34 4.83
N GLU A 72 -6.11 -0.58 3.79
CA GLU A 72 -7.35 -0.71 3.03
C GLU A 72 -7.37 -2.05 2.28
N PRO A 73 -8.51 -2.77 2.25
CA PRO A 73 -8.63 -3.97 1.45
C PRO A 73 -8.50 -3.65 -0.04
N VAL A 74 -7.72 -4.47 -0.78
CA VAL A 74 -7.47 -4.30 -2.23
C VAL A 74 -8.59 -4.90 -3.08
#